data_AF-A0A2J2HAJ7-F1
#
_entry.id   AF-A0A2J2HAJ7-F1
#
_cell.length_a   1.000
_cell.length_b   1.000
_cell.length_c   1.000
_cell.angle_alpha   90.00
_cell.angle_beta   90.00
_cell.angle_gamma   90.00
#
_symmetry.space_group_name_H-M   'P 1'
#
loop_
_entity.id
_entity.type
_entity.pdbx_description
1 polymer ?
#
loop_
_entity_poly.entity_id
_entity_poly.type
_entity_poly.pdbx_seq_one_letter_code
_entity_poly.pdbx_strand_id
1 'polypeptide(L)'
;MERKFSIDELRHRLELALRPAEPPTVEEVLATVEKNGKLRGPADWAFPAWITYVEYAAQRIAEAFPLTEEERRQLFHFRDAMKQLLLEARRQAREKLTAIYNAIADGTYRMEGNKLYTPDGTWMYIAKVAAPQITIHGVNTSVRFPDILKLPRERLELLQLGWRASDEGNVGGRPLMGTTQPWQVFAWAVTRYGELHVRIITVNLTRKGASVNVHIKAMDWRQKWDKAGAIDLVVDYFRHGEWAPVLTMWLGDGKNMRKKILHNKYRLVIAAKEPWKLSSRTNGANEALVATGKEAFKRLREVAGTYSVLLDLLRAHKWIDVKLATDDAFRTAYRLKTKRSIDVLREAYNGEIPTEQSSPAEVDKPERGDVVVAGVVASLCLSNGRGGSFCARRYVRDLGEALAITKKLESAGFRPNVYREHSYYVVYISMTDLLRLAERDEAVKRVIALYLADKAKNGTPWQREIAEKILKRHPLFLFNIGQHVI
;
A
#
# COMPACT_ATOMS: atom_id res chain seq x y z
N MET A 1 6.11 22.31 25.88
CA MET A 1 5.10 21.69 24.99
C MET A 1 5.82 21.20 23.75
N GLU A 2 6.18 19.91 23.69
CA GLU A 2 7.15 19.40 22.72
C GLU A 2 6.60 19.40 21.29
N ARG A 3 7.33 20.04 20.38
CA ARG A 3 7.09 20.07 18.94
C ARG A 3 7.46 18.69 18.37
N LYS A 4 6.60 18.09 17.55
CA LYS A 4 6.90 16.80 16.88
C LYS A 4 7.67 16.96 15.56
N PHE A 5 7.80 18.17 15.04
CA PHE A 5 8.60 18.50 13.85
C PHE A 5 9.78 19.36 14.28
N SER A 6 11.00 18.85 14.11
CA SER A 6 12.19 19.70 14.15
C SER A 6 12.25 20.55 12.88
N ILE A 7 12.92 21.69 12.97
CA ILE A 7 13.20 22.52 11.79
C ILE A 7 14.03 21.72 10.77
N ASP A 8 14.91 20.84 11.23
CA ASP A 8 15.68 19.94 10.37
C ASP A 8 14.81 18.96 9.58
N GLU A 9 13.79 18.35 10.20
CA GLU A 9 12.83 17.49 9.50
C GLU A 9 12.01 18.29 8.47
N LEU A 10 11.68 19.55 8.76
CA LEU A 10 11.00 20.42 7.79
C LEU A 10 11.90 20.77 6.62
N ARG A 11 13.14 21.17 6.88
CA ARG A 11 14.17 21.46 5.88
C ARG A 11 14.39 20.25 4.98
N HIS A 12 14.58 19.06 5.56
CA HIS A 12 14.77 17.82 4.80
C HIS A 12 13.59 17.52 3.85
N ARG A 13 12.35 17.73 4.31
CA ARG A 13 11.19 17.52 3.43
C ARG A 13 11.09 18.56 2.32
N LEU A 14 11.46 19.82 2.60
CA LEU A 14 11.52 20.88 1.61
C LEU A 14 12.56 20.57 0.54
N GLU A 15 13.74 20.10 0.92
CA GLU A 15 14.78 19.63 -0.01
C GLU A 15 14.24 18.52 -0.93
N LEU A 16 13.53 17.53 -0.37
CA LEU A 16 12.90 16.46 -1.16
C LEU A 16 11.82 17.00 -2.10
N ALA A 17 11.06 18.02 -1.68
CA ALA A 17 10.00 18.62 -2.49
C ALA A 17 10.54 19.56 -3.58
N LEU A 18 11.69 20.20 -3.36
CA LEU A 18 12.31 21.17 -4.29
C LEU A 18 13.37 20.54 -5.19
N ARG A 19 13.76 19.29 -4.94
CA ARG A 19 14.73 18.58 -5.77
C ARG A 19 14.30 18.59 -7.25
N PRO A 20 15.21 18.91 -8.19
CA PRO A 20 14.94 18.73 -9.61
C PRO A 20 14.55 17.28 -9.91
N ALA A 21 13.62 17.08 -10.83
CA ALA A 21 13.23 15.76 -11.27
C ALA A 21 12.89 15.76 -12.75
N GLU A 22 13.23 14.67 -13.41
CA GLU A 22 12.82 14.44 -14.79
C GLU A 22 11.31 14.26 -14.90
N PRO A 23 10.69 14.62 -16.03
CA PRO A 23 9.30 14.34 -16.29
C PRO A 23 9.01 12.83 -16.16
N PRO A 24 7.92 12.45 -15.47
CA PRO A 24 7.60 11.04 -15.27
C PRO A 24 7.12 10.38 -16.56
N THR A 25 7.46 9.10 -16.72
CA THR A 25 6.82 8.24 -17.74
C THR A 25 5.45 7.77 -17.27
N VAL A 26 4.57 7.37 -18.20
CA VAL A 26 3.25 6.83 -17.87
C VAL A 26 3.39 5.57 -17.00
N GLU A 27 4.34 4.69 -17.32
CA GLU A 27 4.60 3.44 -16.62
C GLU A 27 4.97 3.67 -15.15
N GLU A 28 5.83 4.64 -14.87
CA GLU A 28 6.23 5.01 -13.50
C GLU A 28 5.07 5.57 -12.69
N VAL A 29 4.26 6.43 -13.31
CA VAL A 29 3.05 7.00 -12.68
C VAL A 29 2.08 5.90 -12.32
N LEU A 30 1.78 5.01 -13.27
CA LEU A 30 0.86 3.90 -13.04
C LEU A 30 1.41 2.95 -11.98
N ALA A 31 2.69 2.56 -12.03
CA ALA A 31 3.31 1.72 -11.01
C ALA A 31 3.21 2.34 -9.61
N THR A 32 3.35 3.66 -9.50
CA THR A 32 3.20 4.39 -8.24
C THR A 32 1.76 4.37 -7.74
N VAL A 33 0.78 4.62 -8.63
CA VAL A 33 -0.65 4.56 -8.30
C VAL A 33 -1.05 3.14 -7.92
N GLU A 34 -0.60 2.10 -8.62
CA GLU A 34 -0.88 0.69 -8.30
C GLU A 34 -0.35 0.29 -6.92
N LYS A 35 0.80 0.84 -6.53
CA LYS A 35 1.48 0.52 -5.28
C LYS A 35 0.76 1.10 -4.06
N ASN A 36 0.34 2.36 -4.11
CA ASN A 36 -0.18 3.03 -2.92
C ASN A 36 -1.27 4.09 -3.18
N GLY A 37 -1.71 4.23 -4.42
CA GLY A 37 -2.79 5.14 -4.83
C GLY A 37 -2.42 6.62 -4.86
N LYS A 38 -1.22 7.02 -4.42
CA LYS A 38 -0.83 8.43 -4.22
C LYS A 38 0.38 8.79 -5.06
N LEU A 39 0.34 9.97 -5.67
CA LEU A 39 1.47 10.58 -6.35
C LEU A 39 2.13 11.58 -5.40
N ARG A 40 3.36 11.27 -5.00
CA ARG A 40 4.18 12.10 -4.12
C ARG A 40 5.65 11.97 -4.49
N GLY A 41 6.35 13.09 -4.46
CA GLY A 41 7.73 13.20 -4.94
C GLY A 41 8.16 14.67 -4.92
N PRO A 42 9.27 15.02 -5.56
CA PRO A 42 9.57 16.41 -5.86
C PRO A 42 8.40 17.09 -6.57
N ALA A 43 8.17 18.39 -6.35
CA ALA A 43 7.06 19.11 -6.96
C ALA A 43 7.13 19.06 -8.49
N ASP A 44 8.35 19.08 -9.04
CA ASP A 44 8.61 18.93 -10.48
C ASP A 44 8.33 17.53 -11.03
N TRP A 45 8.15 16.54 -10.17
CA TRP A 45 7.69 15.21 -10.56
C TRP A 45 6.21 15.01 -10.25
N ALA A 46 5.78 15.38 -9.04
CA ALA A 46 4.44 15.09 -8.52
C ALA A 46 3.34 15.77 -9.35
N PHE A 47 3.50 17.03 -9.73
CA PHE A 47 2.52 17.73 -10.55
C PHE A 47 2.47 17.18 -11.99
N PRO A 48 3.60 17.01 -12.71
CA PRO A 48 3.58 16.29 -13.98
C PRO A 48 3.01 14.88 -13.90
N ALA A 49 3.32 14.12 -12.84
CA ALA A 49 2.76 12.78 -12.65
C ALA A 49 1.22 12.79 -12.56
N TRP A 50 0.66 13.80 -11.89
CA TRP A 50 -0.79 14.01 -11.84
C TRP A 50 -1.36 14.33 -13.23
N ILE A 51 -0.70 15.19 -14.01
CA ILE A 51 -1.12 15.54 -15.37
C ILE A 51 -1.09 14.29 -16.26
N THR A 52 0.04 13.58 -16.29
CA THR A 52 0.21 12.33 -17.04
C THR A 52 -0.85 11.30 -16.67
N TYR A 53 -1.18 11.15 -15.38
CA TYR A 53 -2.24 10.25 -14.95
C TYR A 53 -3.61 10.68 -15.46
N VAL A 54 -3.95 11.97 -15.38
CA VAL A 54 -5.24 12.50 -15.82
C VAL A 54 -5.42 12.34 -17.33
N GLU A 55 -4.36 12.59 -18.10
CA GLU A 55 -4.32 12.38 -19.55
C GLU A 55 -4.52 10.90 -19.90
N TYR A 56 -3.76 10.00 -19.26
CA TYR A 56 -3.92 8.56 -19.40
C TYR A 56 -5.35 8.11 -19.06
N ALA A 57 -5.88 8.51 -17.90
CA ALA A 57 -7.18 8.04 -17.43
C ALA A 57 -8.31 8.50 -18.36
N ALA A 58 -8.32 9.76 -18.77
CA ALA A 58 -9.33 10.28 -19.70
C ALA A 58 -9.26 9.56 -21.06
N GLN A 59 -8.06 9.33 -21.60
CA GLN A 59 -7.88 8.61 -22.86
C GLN A 59 -8.39 7.17 -22.75
N ARG A 60 -7.99 6.43 -21.72
CA ARG A 60 -8.38 5.03 -21.53
C ARG A 60 -9.86 4.86 -21.26
N ILE A 61 -10.50 5.81 -20.57
CA ILE A 61 -11.96 5.82 -20.39
C ILE A 61 -12.65 6.04 -21.74
N ALA A 62 -12.19 7.02 -22.53
CA ALA A 62 -12.78 7.33 -23.82
C ALA A 62 -12.65 6.19 -24.84
N GLU A 63 -11.63 5.34 -24.70
CA GLU A 63 -11.43 4.13 -25.53
C GLU A 63 -12.28 2.95 -25.07
N ALA A 64 -12.50 2.80 -23.76
CA ALA A 64 -13.14 1.61 -23.19
C ALA A 64 -14.66 1.72 -23.05
N PHE A 65 -15.20 2.93 -22.96
CA PHE A 65 -16.62 3.17 -22.78
C PHE A 65 -17.27 3.71 -24.06
N PRO A 66 -18.51 3.29 -24.39
CA PRO A 66 -19.24 3.77 -25.55
C PRO A 66 -19.79 5.19 -25.28
N LEU A 67 -18.93 6.19 -25.41
CA LEU A 67 -19.28 7.59 -25.22
C LEU A 67 -19.81 8.20 -26.53
N THR A 68 -20.86 9.00 -26.43
CA THR A 68 -21.26 9.91 -27.50
C THR A 68 -20.17 10.95 -27.77
N GLU A 69 -20.25 11.62 -28.92
CA GLU A 69 -19.27 12.67 -29.26
C GLU A 69 -19.26 13.79 -28.20
N GLU A 70 -20.43 14.19 -27.72
CA GLU A 70 -20.55 15.22 -26.67
C GLU A 70 -19.95 14.76 -25.34
N GLU A 71 -20.18 13.52 -24.93
CA GLU A 71 -19.59 13.00 -23.70
C GLU A 71 -18.07 12.87 -23.80
N ARG A 72 -17.55 12.48 -24.97
CA ARG A 72 -16.12 12.45 -25.25
C ARG A 72 -15.53 13.86 -25.16
N ARG A 73 -16.20 14.87 -25.72
CA ARG A 73 -15.81 16.29 -25.58
C ARG A 73 -15.79 16.72 -24.13
N GLN A 74 -16.81 16.40 -23.35
CA GLN A 74 -16.89 16.73 -21.91
C GLN A 74 -15.75 16.08 -21.12
N LEU A 75 -15.45 14.80 -21.37
CA LEU A 75 -14.36 14.10 -20.70
C LEU A 75 -12.99 14.72 -21.01
N PHE A 76 -12.73 15.07 -22.26
CA PHE A 76 -11.46 15.70 -22.64
C PHE A 76 -11.38 17.16 -22.18
N HIS A 77 -12.49 17.90 -22.15
CA HIS A 77 -12.52 19.22 -21.54
C HIS A 77 -12.21 19.15 -20.03
N PHE A 78 -12.75 18.14 -19.31
CA PHE A 78 -12.38 17.88 -17.92
C PHE A 78 -10.87 17.58 -17.75
N ARG A 79 -10.30 16.74 -18.61
CA ARG A 79 -8.85 16.44 -18.64
C ARG A 79 -8.04 17.72 -18.80
N ASP A 80 -8.39 18.56 -19.77
CA ASP A 80 -7.66 19.77 -20.10
C ASP A 80 -7.79 20.82 -18.98
N ALA A 81 -8.98 20.97 -18.40
CA ALA A 81 -9.21 21.81 -17.23
C ALA A 81 -8.35 21.38 -16.03
N MET A 82 -8.31 20.08 -15.71
CA MET A 82 -7.46 19.53 -14.65
C MET A 82 -5.96 19.81 -14.92
N LYS A 83 -5.50 19.63 -16.17
CA LYS A 83 -4.12 19.93 -16.56
C LYS A 83 -3.77 21.39 -16.32
N GLN A 84 -4.61 22.33 -16.73
CA GLN A 84 -4.36 23.76 -16.52
C GLN A 84 -4.30 24.12 -15.03
N LEU A 85 -5.23 23.59 -14.22
CA LEU A 85 -5.20 23.79 -12.78
C LEU A 85 -3.90 23.25 -12.15
N LEU A 86 -3.45 22.06 -12.55
CA LEU A 86 -2.23 21.45 -12.03
C LEU A 86 -0.97 22.25 -12.41
N LEU A 87 -0.91 22.82 -13.61
CA LEU A 87 0.20 23.68 -14.05
C LEU A 87 0.27 24.97 -13.21
N GLU A 88 -0.87 25.64 -13.02
CA GLU A 88 -0.92 26.87 -12.22
C GLU A 88 -0.63 26.60 -10.73
N ALA A 89 -1.18 25.52 -10.18
CA ALA A 89 -0.88 25.10 -8.81
C ALA A 89 0.60 24.73 -8.63
N ARG A 90 1.25 24.13 -9.64
CA ARG A 90 2.70 23.83 -9.60
C ARG A 90 3.52 25.10 -9.46
N ARG A 91 3.19 26.13 -10.24
CA ARG A 91 3.87 27.44 -10.19
C ARG A 91 3.81 28.02 -8.77
N GLN A 92 2.59 28.16 -8.22
CA GLN A 92 2.40 28.66 -6.85
C GLN A 92 3.08 27.78 -5.80
N ALA A 93 3.02 26.45 -5.95
CA ALA A 93 3.65 25.54 -5.01
C ALA A 93 5.17 25.72 -4.97
N ARG A 94 5.82 25.86 -6.14
CA ARG A 94 7.26 26.10 -6.22
C ARG A 94 7.65 27.41 -5.56
N GLU A 95 6.99 28.50 -5.92
CA GLU A 95 7.25 29.83 -5.36
C GLU A 95 7.19 29.78 -3.82
N LYS A 96 6.10 29.22 -3.29
CA LYS A 96 5.89 29.16 -1.84
C LYS A 96 6.85 28.22 -1.11
N LEU A 97 7.11 27.03 -1.66
CA LEU A 97 8.05 26.08 -1.04
C LEU A 97 9.48 26.66 -1.02
N THR A 98 9.90 27.34 -2.09
CA THR A 98 11.21 28.00 -2.16
C THR A 98 11.31 29.14 -1.16
N ALA A 99 10.30 30.02 -1.07
CA ALA A 99 10.28 31.11 -0.10
C ALA A 99 10.46 30.60 1.34
N ILE A 100 9.76 29.52 1.68
CA ILE A 100 9.84 28.90 3.01
C ILE A 100 11.18 28.23 3.25
N TYR A 101 11.73 27.54 2.25
CA TYR A 101 13.06 26.94 2.34
C TYR A 101 14.14 27.99 2.60
N ASN A 102 14.15 29.07 1.83
CA ASN A 102 15.11 30.16 1.99
C ASN A 102 14.97 30.82 3.37
N ALA A 103 13.74 31.13 3.81
CA ALA A 103 13.53 31.71 5.13
C ALA A 103 14.05 30.81 6.27
N ILE A 104 13.95 29.48 6.14
CA ILE A 104 14.50 28.52 7.10
C ILE A 104 16.04 28.43 7.01
N ALA A 105 16.61 28.54 5.81
CA ALA A 105 18.06 28.53 5.60
C ALA A 105 18.70 29.79 6.20
N ASP A 106 18.09 30.95 5.96
CA ASP A 106 18.59 32.27 6.38
C ASP A 106 18.22 32.62 7.82
N GLY A 107 17.37 31.81 8.47
CA GLY A 107 16.91 32.06 9.84
C GLY A 107 15.92 33.22 9.98
N THR A 108 15.32 33.68 8.88
CA THR A 108 14.43 34.86 8.84
C THR A 108 12.95 34.53 9.04
N TYR A 109 12.60 33.25 9.22
CA TYR A 109 11.22 32.80 9.43
C TYR A 109 10.68 33.17 10.81
N ARG A 110 9.37 33.41 10.89
CA ARG A 110 8.65 33.64 12.15
C ARG A 110 7.67 32.51 12.43
N MET A 111 7.65 31.99 13.64
CA MET A 111 6.71 30.95 14.08
C MET A 111 5.62 31.56 14.95
N GLU A 112 4.35 31.38 14.58
CA GLU A 112 3.18 31.81 15.37
C GLU A 112 2.15 30.68 15.40
N GLY A 113 1.86 30.18 16.61
CA GLY A 113 0.94 29.05 16.79
C GLY A 113 1.37 27.83 15.96
N ASN A 114 0.49 27.39 15.07
CA ASN A 114 0.70 26.25 14.16
C ASN A 114 1.11 26.70 12.74
N LYS A 115 1.72 27.88 12.59
CA LYS A 115 2.11 28.42 11.30
C LYS A 115 3.56 28.90 11.31
N LEU A 116 4.24 28.65 10.19
CA LEU A 116 5.52 29.24 9.84
C LEU A 116 5.27 30.32 8.80
N TYR A 117 5.82 31.50 9.05
CA TYR A 117 5.73 32.67 8.17
C TYR A 117 7.10 33.05 7.64
N THR A 118 7.12 33.48 6.40
CA THR A 118 8.27 34.09 5.73
C THR A 118 8.10 35.61 5.66
N PRO A 119 9.19 36.38 5.44
CA PRO A 119 9.10 37.85 5.36
C PRO A 119 8.19 38.38 4.24
N ASP A 120 8.04 37.64 3.14
CA ASP A 120 7.16 37.98 2.01
C ASP A 120 5.66 37.66 2.28
N GLY A 121 5.33 37.21 3.50
CA GLY A 121 3.96 36.86 3.90
C GLY A 121 3.52 35.45 3.48
N THR A 122 4.36 34.69 2.77
CA THR A 122 4.11 33.26 2.54
C THR A 122 4.08 32.51 3.88
N TRP A 123 3.22 31.49 3.98
CA TRP A 123 3.13 30.71 5.20
C TRP A 123 2.81 29.24 4.95
N MET A 124 3.24 28.42 5.90
CA MET A 124 2.98 26.98 5.96
C MET A 124 2.26 26.63 7.25
N TYR A 125 1.21 25.81 7.14
CA TYR A 125 0.57 25.21 8.29
C TYR A 125 1.38 24.00 8.78
N ILE A 126 1.72 23.98 10.06
CA ILE A 126 2.43 22.88 10.71
C ILE A 126 1.52 22.32 11.81
N ALA A 127 0.71 21.34 11.43
CA ALA A 127 -0.15 20.62 12.37
C ALA A 127 0.68 19.74 13.32
N LYS A 128 0.15 19.46 14.51
CA LYS A 128 0.80 18.53 15.45
C LYS A 128 0.87 17.08 14.94
N VAL A 129 -0.10 16.67 14.11
CA VAL A 129 -0.30 15.24 13.73
C VAL A 129 -0.36 15.03 12.20
N ALA A 130 -0.63 16.07 11.42
CA ALA A 130 -0.70 15.99 9.97
C ALA A 130 0.62 16.43 9.31
N ALA A 131 0.79 16.10 8.03
CA ALA A 131 1.89 16.65 7.25
C ALA A 131 1.79 18.19 7.20
N PRO A 132 2.92 18.91 7.27
CA PRO A 132 2.93 20.33 6.98
C PRO A 132 2.34 20.59 5.60
N GLN A 133 1.66 21.72 5.41
CA GLN A 133 0.98 22.01 4.15
C GLN A 133 1.04 23.50 3.81
N ILE A 134 1.11 23.79 2.52
CA ILE A 134 0.95 25.15 1.97
C ILE A 134 -0.41 25.27 1.29
N THR A 135 -0.96 26.48 1.30
CA THR A 135 -2.23 26.80 0.65
C THR A 135 -1.99 27.33 -0.76
N ILE A 136 -2.78 26.85 -1.71
CA ILE A 136 -2.83 27.32 -3.11
C ILE A 136 -4.07 28.20 -3.26
N HIS A 137 -3.93 29.38 -3.88
CA HIS A 137 -5.01 30.37 -3.97
C HIS A 137 -5.48 30.55 -5.40
N GLY A 138 -6.80 30.71 -5.58
CA GLY A 138 -7.40 31.06 -6.87
C GLY A 138 -7.39 29.94 -7.92
N VAL A 139 -6.80 28.77 -7.65
CA VAL A 139 -6.71 27.67 -8.63
C VAL A 139 -7.98 26.82 -8.59
N ASN A 140 -8.97 27.21 -9.39
CA ASN A 140 -10.26 26.54 -9.49
C ASN A 140 -10.96 26.76 -10.84
N THR A 141 -11.87 25.86 -11.19
CA THR A 141 -12.73 25.97 -12.38
C THR A 141 -14.02 25.15 -12.23
N SER A 142 -15.03 25.44 -13.04
CA SER A 142 -16.22 24.60 -13.20
C SER A 142 -16.18 23.91 -14.56
N VAL A 143 -16.44 22.60 -14.57
CA VAL A 143 -16.39 21.77 -15.78
C VAL A 143 -17.39 20.63 -15.70
N ARG A 144 -18.02 20.28 -16.82
CA ARG A 144 -18.97 19.17 -16.89
C ARG A 144 -18.26 17.84 -17.10
N PHE A 145 -18.65 16.83 -16.33
CA PHE A 145 -18.15 15.47 -16.43
C PHE A 145 -19.27 14.54 -16.92
N PRO A 146 -19.03 13.67 -17.92
CA PRO A 146 -20.09 12.87 -18.53
C PRO A 146 -20.53 11.69 -17.66
N ASP A 147 -21.77 11.23 -17.87
CA ASP A 147 -22.25 9.95 -17.32
C ASP A 147 -21.64 8.79 -18.12
N ILE A 148 -20.49 8.30 -17.65
CA ILE A 148 -19.71 7.24 -18.31
C ILE A 148 -20.30 5.85 -18.06
N LEU A 149 -20.86 5.60 -16.87
CA LEU A 149 -21.22 4.24 -16.45
C LEU A 149 -22.61 3.82 -16.93
N LYS A 150 -23.49 4.77 -17.28
CA LYS A 150 -24.86 4.50 -17.74
C LYS A 150 -25.64 3.57 -16.80
N LEU A 151 -25.42 3.73 -15.50
CA LEU A 151 -26.04 2.86 -14.50
C LEU A 151 -27.51 3.26 -14.27
N PRO A 152 -28.40 2.28 -14.05
CA PRO A 152 -29.73 2.56 -13.50
C PRO A 152 -29.63 3.37 -12.21
N ARG A 153 -30.64 4.20 -11.95
CA ARG A 153 -30.62 5.18 -10.86
C ARG A 153 -30.44 4.51 -9.50
N GLU A 154 -31.12 3.39 -9.28
CA GLU A 154 -31.07 2.60 -8.06
C GLU A 154 -29.64 2.10 -7.80
N ARG A 155 -28.97 1.61 -8.86
CA ARG A 155 -27.60 1.12 -8.76
C ARG A 155 -26.60 2.23 -8.48
N LEU A 156 -26.78 3.37 -9.13
CA LEU A 156 -25.97 4.55 -8.89
C LEU A 156 -26.12 5.04 -7.45
N GLU A 157 -27.34 5.09 -6.91
CA GLU A 157 -27.59 5.54 -5.54
C GLU A 157 -26.89 4.66 -4.48
N LEU A 158 -26.79 3.35 -4.72
CA LEU A 158 -26.04 2.43 -3.84
C LEU A 158 -24.53 2.75 -3.82
N LEU A 159 -23.91 2.98 -4.98
CA LEU A 159 -22.49 3.36 -5.04
C LEU A 159 -22.25 4.73 -4.38
N GLN A 160 -23.14 5.68 -4.63
CA GLN A 160 -23.13 7.01 -4.04
C GLN A 160 -23.27 6.99 -2.51
N LEU A 161 -24.08 6.06 -1.98
CA LEU A 161 -24.29 5.89 -0.55
C LEU A 161 -23.00 5.47 0.16
N GLY A 162 -22.26 4.51 -0.41
CA GLY A 162 -20.99 4.09 0.18
C GLY A 162 -19.90 5.16 0.15
N TRP A 163 -19.82 5.96 -0.91
CA TRP A 163 -18.93 7.13 -0.94
C TRP A 163 -19.27 8.13 0.16
N ARG A 164 -20.57 8.42 0.36
CA ARG A 164 -21.08 9.30 1.42
C ARG A 164 -20.79 8.81 2.83
N ALA A 165 -20.88 7.50 3.05
CA ALA A 165 -20.50 6.88 4.31
C ALA A 165 -18.97 6.94 4.57
N SER A 166 -18.19 7.33 3.57
CA SER A 166 -16.72 7.31 3.57
C SER A 166 -16.09 8.68 3.30
N ASP A 167 -15.14 8.79 2.37
CA ASP A 167 -14.31 9.97 2.10
C ASP A 167 -15.12 11.17 1.57
N GLU A 168 -16.36 10.99 1.09
CA GLU A 168 -17.18 12.09 0.58
C GLU A 168 -17.64 13.01 1.72
N GLY A 169 -17.23 14.28 1.63
CA GLY A 169 -17.68 15.36 2.49
C GLY A 169 -18.94 16.06 1.97
N ASN A 170 -19.40 17.05 2.73
CA ASN A 170 -20.57 17.86 2.42
C ASN A 170 -20.23 19.34 2.60
N VAL A 171 -20.49 20.16 1.58
CA VAL A 171 -20.40 21.63 1.68
C VAL A 171 -21.66 22.27 1.11
N GLY A 172 -22.50 22.82 2.00
CA GLY A 172 -23.76 23.46 1.62
C GLY A 172 -24.76 22.49 0.99
N GLY A 173 -24.85 21.26 1.52
CA GLY A 173 -25.72 20.20 1.03
C GLY A 173 -25.23 19.50 -0.24
N ARG A 174 -24.03 19.83 -0.75
CA ARG A 174 -23.47 19.26 -1.98
C ARG A 174 -22.34 18.28 -1.67
N PRO A 175 -22.28 17.13 -2.37
CA PRO A 175 -21.16 16.19 -2.29
C PRO A 175 -19.82 16.84 -2.63
N LEU A 176 -18.80 16.55 -1.83
CA LEU A 176 -17.42 17.01 -2.03
C LEU A 176 -16.46 15.82 -1.87
N MET A 177 -15.54 15.64 -2.81
CA MET A 177 -14.39 14.74 -2.66
C MET A 177 -13.12 15.56 -2.48
N GLY A 178 -12.40 15.34 -1.39
CA GLY A 178 -11.05 15.88 -1.18
C GLY A 178 -10.05 14.74 -1.14
N THR A 179 -9.12 14.68 -2.11
CA THR A 179 -8.21 13.53 -2.21
C THR A 179 -6.80 13.89 -2.70
N THR A 180 -5.86 13.04 -2.30
CA THR A 180 -4.46 13.02 -2.82
C THR A 180 -4.23 11.85 -3.78
N GLN A 181 -5.31 11.15 -4.16
CA GLN A 181 -5.26 9.95 -4.99
C GLN A 181 -5.94 10.23 -6.34
N PRO A 182 -5.21 10.20 -7.46
CA PRO A 182 -5.78 10.60 -8.74
C PRO A 182 -6.84 9.62 -9.25
N TRP A 183 -6.75 8.33 -8.93
CA TRP A 183 -7.79 7.35 -9.27
C TRP A 183 -9.12 7.62 -8.55
N GLN A 184 -9.09 8.16 -7.31
CA GLN A 184 -10.31 8.48 -6.57
C GLN A 184 -11.09 9.64 -7.20
N VAL A 185 -10.41 10.58 -7.87
CA VAL A 185 -11.06 11.67 -8.62
C VAL A 185 -12.03 11.11 -9.64
N PHE A 186 -11.56 10.23 -10.53
CA PHE A 186 -12.39 9.63 -11.57
C PHE A 186 -13.41 8.64 -10.99
N ALA A 187 -12.99 7.78 -10.06
CA ALA A 187 -13.86 6.78 -9.44
C ALA A 187 -15.05 7.41 -8.70
N TRP A 188 -14.87 8.60 -8.12
CA TRP A 188 -15.95 9.36 -7.49
C TRP A 188 -16.76 10.17 -8.52
N ALA A 189 -16.09 10.85 -9.46
CA ALA A 189 -16.74 11.70 -10.47
C ALA A 189 -17.75 10.94 -11.33
N VAL A 190 -17.49 9.68 -11.69
CA VAL A 190 -18.47 8.86 -12.43
C VAL A 190 -19.74 8.58 -11.63
N THR A 191 -19.68 8.61 -10.29
CA THR A 191 -20.86 8.46 -9.44
C THR A 191 -21.54 9.80 -9.15
N ARG A 192 -20.93 10.91 -9.57
CA ARG A 192 -21.38 12.29 -9.33
C ARG A 192 -21.23 13.12 -10.61
N TYR A 193 -21.55 12.53 -11.76
CA TYR A 193 -21.39 13.16 -13.08
C TYR A 193 -22.23 14.43 -13.21
N GLY A 194 -21.97 15.26 -14.22
CA GLY A 194 -22.60 16.58 -14.38
C GLY A 194 -21.62 17.70 -14.07
N GLU A 195 -22.11 18.86 -13.65
CA GLU A 195 -21.26 20.00 -13.33
C GLU A 195 -20.41 19.74 -12.06
N LEU A 196 -19.09 19.82 -12.23
CA LEU A 196 -18.11 19.67 -11.17
C LEU A 196 -17.34 20.98 -10.99
N HIS A 197 -17.26 21.44 -9.75
CA HIS A 197 -16.40 22.55 -9.39
C HIS A 197 -15.10 22.01 -8.76
N VAL A 198 -14.00 22.14 -9.49
CA VAL A 198 -12.68 21.59 -9.17
C VAL A 198 -11.79 22.67 -8.58
N ARG A 199 -11.05 22.36 -7.51
CA ARG A 199 -10.08 23.24 -6.86
C ARG A 199 -8.82 22.48 -6.46
N ILE A 200 -7.67 23.12 -6.58
CA ILE A 200 -6.44 22.66 -5.92
C ILE A 200 -6.19 23.59 -4.74
N ILE A 201 -6.36 23.07 -3.53
CA ILE A 201 -6.38 23.91 -2.33
C ILE A 201 -5.08 23.86 -1.53
N THR A 202 -4.41 22.71 -1.49
CA THR A 202 -3.24 22.49 -0.66
C THR A 202 -2.23 21.56 -1.30
N VAL A 203 -0.97 21.77 -0.93
CA VAL A 203 0.12 20.84 -1.17
C VAL A 203 0.66 20.37 0.17
N ASN A 204 0.66 19.06 0.37
CA ASN A 204 1.16 18.41 1.56
C ASN A 204 2.66 18.12 1.44
N LEU A 205 3.42 18.47 2.45
CA LEU A 205 4.85 18.23 2.57
C LEU A 205 5.11 16.91 3.33
N THR A 206 5.23 15.83 2.57
CA THR A 206 5.41 14.48 3.12
C THR A 206 6.88 14.12 3.29
N ARG A 207 7.18 12.99 3.97
CA ARG A 207 8.53 12.40 4.01
C ARG A 207 9.05 11.89 2.64
N LYS A 208 8.24 12.00 1.59
CA LYS A 208 8.61 11.60 0.22
C LYS A 208 8.45 12.78 -0.75
N GLY A 209 8.47 14.02 -0.25
CA GLY A 209 8.24 15.23 -1.04
C GLY A 209 6.78 15.69 -1.05
N ALA A 210 6.44 16.53 -2.02
CA ALA A 210 5.14 17.16 -2.22
C ALA A 210 4.05 16.14 -2.62
N SER A 211 2.82 16.40 -2.19
CA SER A 211 1.62 15.67 -2.61
C SER A 211 0.46 16.65 -2.78
N VAL A 212 -0.16 16.62 -3.96
CA VAL A 212 -1.25 17.55 -4.33
C VAL A 212 -2.57 17.05 -3.75
N ASN A 213 -3.36 17.97 -3.18
CA ASN A 213 -4.72 17.69 -2.73
C ASN A 213 -5.73 18.40 -3.66
N VAL A 214 -6.58 17.59 -4.30
CA VAL A 214 -7.62 18.04 -5.23
C VAL A 214 -8.97 17.95 -4.54
N HIS A 215 -9.75 19.03 -4.63
CA HIS A 215 -11.12 19.12 -4.15
C HIS A 215 -12.07 19.22 -5.33
N ILE A 216 -13.10 18.37 -5.35
CA ILE A 216 -14.10 18.34 -6.41
C ILE A 216 -15.48 18.34 -5.78
N LYS A 217 -16.28 19.36 -6.10
CA LYS A 217 -17.64 19.53 -5.60
C LYS A 217 -18.64 19.25 -6.71
N ALA A 218 -19.58 18.35 -6.47
CA ALA A 218 -20.61 18.01 -7.44
C ALA A 218 -21.78 19.00 -7.33
N MET A 219 -22.05 19.72 -8.42
CA MET A 219 -23.00 20.83 -8.42
C MET A 219 -24.44 20.38 -8.72
N ASP A 220 -24.59 19.34 -9.55
CA ASP A 220 -25.91 18.80 -9.93
C ASP A 220 -26.49 17.83 -8.88
N TRP A 221 -25.77 17.58 -7.78
CA TRP A 221 -26.14 16.61 -6.77
C TRP A 221 -26.33 17.23 -5.39
N ARG A 222 -27.31 16.70 -4.65
CA ARG A 222 -27.55 17.01 -3.24
C ARG A 222 -27.40 15.76 -2.39
N GLN A 223 -26.78 15.90 -1.22
CA GLN A 223 -26.77 14.82 -0.24
C GLN A 223 -28.14 14.70 0.42
N LYS A 224 -28.70 13.48 0.39
CA LYS A 224 -29.99 13.15 1.01
C LYS A 224 -29.86 12.87 2.52
N TRP A 225 -28.71 12.35 2.94
CA TRP A 225 -28.43 11.92 4.31
C TRP A 225 -27.15 12.56 4.79
N ASP A 226 -27.01 12.72 6.10
CA ASP A 226 -25.72 13.04 6.72
C ASP A 226 -24.81 11.79 6.74
N LYS A 227 -23.57 11.95 7.21
CA LYS A 227 -22.59 10.84 7.19
C LYS A 227 -23.00 9.70 8.13
N ALA A 228 -23.62 10.00 9.27
CA ALA A 228 -24.07 8.99 10.22
C ALA A 228 -25.23 8.16 9.64
N GLY A 229 -26.27 8.81 9.12
CA GLY A 229 -27.38 8.13 8.46
C GLY A 229 -26.96 7.37 7.21
N ALA A 230 -25.97 7.87 6.47
CA ALA A 230 -25.38 7.11 5.36
C ALA A 230 -24.71 5.81 5.83
N ILE A 231 -23.97 5.83 6.95
CA ILE A 231 -23.36 4.63 7.53
C ILE A 231 -24.44 3.65 7.97
N ASP A 232 -25.49 4.11 8.64
CA ASP A 232 -26.58 3.25 9.12
C ASP A 232 -27.29 2.55 7.95
N LEU A 233 -27.54 3.27 6.85
CA LEU A 233 -28.10 2.69 5.62
C LEU A 233 -27.14 1.68 4.97
N VAL A 234 -25.82 1.95 4.91
CA VAL A 234 -24.84 0.97 4.39
C VAL A 234 -24.91 -0.32 5.21
N VAL A 235 -24.99 -0.23 6.53
CA VAL A 235 -25.09 -1.39 7.43
C VAL A 235 -26.38 -2.16 7.18
N ASP A 236 -27.49 -1.45 7.03
CA ASP A 236 -28.79 -2.07 6.75
C ASP A 236 -28.81 -2.81 5.41
N TYR A 237 -28.38 -2.16 4.31
CA TYR A 237 -28.23 -2.82 3.00
C TYR A 237 -27.31 -4.03 3.07
N PHE A 238 -26.19 -3.92 3.80
CA PHE A 238 -25.25 -5.01 3.94
C PHE A 238 -25.85 -6.22 4.66
N ARG A 239 -26.65 -6.01 5.71
CA ARG A 239 -27.38 -7.08 6.42
C ARG A 239 -28.38 -7.81 5.51
N HIS A 240 -28.95 -7.10 4.55
CA HIS A 240 -29.86 -7.65 3.53
C HIS A 240 -29.14 -8.19 2.29
N GLY A 241 -27.80 -8.26 2.32
CA GLY A 241 -27.02 -8.89 1.26
C GLY A 241 -26.67 -7.98 0.08
N GLU A 242 -26.87 -6.66 0.17
CA GLU A 242 -26.43 -5.70 -0.84
C GLU A 242 -25.01 -5.18 -0.52
N TRP A 243 -24.06 -5.46 -1.41
CA TRP A 243 -22.62 -5.18 -1.20
C TRP A 243 -22.12 -3.94 -1.93
N ALA A 244 -22.89 -3.33 -2.82
CA ALA A 244 -22.44 -2.17 -3.59
C ALA A 244 -22.09 -0.94 -2.73
N PRO A 245 -22.87 -0.59 -1.68
CA PRO A 245 -22.46 0.49 -0.78
C PRO A 245 -21.20 0.13 0.02
N VAL A 246 -21.01 -1.15 0.35
CA VAL A 246 -19.78 -1.62 1.03
C VAL A 246 -18.55 -1.50 0.12
N LEU A 247 -18.71 -1.75 -1.18
CA LEU A 247 -17.63 -1.60 -2.16
C LEU A 247 -17.08 -0.16 -2.16
N THR A 248 -17.92 0.85 -2.35
CA THR A 248 -17.44 2.24 -2.42
C THR A 248 -17.03 2.78 -1.05
N MET A 249 -17.69 2.36 0.02
CA MET A 249 -17.24 2.67 1.39
C MET A 249 -15.83 2.13 1.66
N TRP A 250 -15.54 0.90 1.21
CA TRP A 250 -14.21 0.32 1.33
C TRP A 250 -13.19 0.97 0.37
N LEU A 251 -13.58 1.37 -0.83
CA LEU A 251 -12.71 2.11 -1.74
C LEU A 251 -12.29 3.47 -1.15
N GLY A 252 -13.11 4.13 -0.33
CA GLY A 252 -12.72 5.33 0.42
C GLY A 252 -11.90 5.02 1.69
N ASP A 253 -12.54 4.42 2.71
CA ASP A 253 -11.98 4.26 4.05
C ASP A 253 -11.41 2.86 4.35
N GLY A 254 -11.48 1.95 3.38
CA GLY A 254 -10.92 0.61 3.49
C GLY A 254 -9.40 0.60 3.71
N LYS A 255 -8.94 -0.26 4.62
CA LYS A 255 -7.51 -0.46 4.87
C LYS A 255 -6.90 -1.35 3.79
N ASN A 256 -5.76 -0.92 3.26
CA ASN A 256 -4.95 -1.75 2.39
C ASN A 256 -4.33 -2.90 3.21
N MET A 257 -4.74 -4.13 2.88
CA MET A 257 -4.29 -5.36 3.51
C MET A 257 -3.50 -6.24 2.53
N ARG A 258 -2.90 -5.66 1.47
CA ARG A 258 -2.19 -6.37 0.40
C ARG A 258 -1.21 -7.42 0.92
N LYS A 259 -0.37 -7.06 1.90
CA LYS A 259 0.58 -8.02 2.51
C LYS A 259 -0.16 -9.23 3.09
N LYS A 260 -1.28 -9.04 3.79
CA LYS A 260 -2.07 -10.15 4.36
C LYS A 260 -2.72 -10.98 3.24
N ILE A 261 -3.28 -10.35 2.21
CA ILE A 261 -3.87 -11.03 1.04
C ILE A 261 -2.83 -11.90 0.32
N LEU A 262 -1.63 -11.37 0.13
CA LEU A 262 -0.49 -12.12 -0.41
C LEU A 262 -0.04 -13.28 0.49
N HIS A 263 -0.47 -13.34 1.75
CA HIS A 263 -0.23 -14.48 2.66
C HIS A 263 -1.51 -15.28 2.93
N ASN A 264 -2.50 -15.23 2.02
CA ASN A 264 -3.79 -15.94 2.15
C ASN A 264 -4.61 -15.56 3.39
N LYS A 265 -4.37 -14.36 3.96
CA LYS A 265 -5.14 -13.81 5.09
C LYS A 265 -6.05 -12.70 4.57
N TYR A 266 -7.31 -13.05 4.34
CA TYR A 266 -8.31 -12.17 3.73
C TYR A 266 -9.17 -11.50 4.79
N ARG A 267 -9.00 -10.19 4.96
CA ARG A 267 -9.73 -9.37 5.93
C ARG A 267 -10.16 -8.07 5.28
N LEU A 268 -11.46 -7.84 5.23
CA LEU A 268 -12.06 -6.59 4.77
C LEU A 268 -12.24 -5.67 5.97
N VAL A 269 -11.43 -4.62 6.04
CA VAL A 269 -11.39 -3.69 7.18
C VAL A 269 -11.67 -2.28 6.68
N ILE A 270 -12.55 -1.56 7.37
CA ILE A 270 -12.91 -0.17 7.09
C ILE A 270 -12.58 0.69 8.32
N ALA A 271 -11.94 1.84 8.10
CA ALA A 271 -11.71 2.82 9.15
C ALA A 271 -13.02 3.57 9.46
N ALA A 272 -13.36 3.69 10.73
CA ALA A 272 -14.55 4.40 11.17
C ALA A 272 -14.35 4.98 12.57
N LYS A 273 -14.99 6.12 12.86
CA LYS A 273 -15.01 6.69 14.22
C LYS A 273 -15.77 5.80 15.20
N GLU A 274 -16.83 5.15 14.71
CA GLU A 274 -17.69 4.26 15.49
C GLU A 274 -17.67 2.87 14.85
N PRO A 275 -16.54 2.13 14.94
CA PRO A 275 -16.38 0.86 14.21
C PRO A 275 -17.40 -0.21 14.60
N TRP A 276 -17.95 -0.15 15.83
CA TRP A 276 -18.99 -1.06 16.31
C TRP A 276 -20.31 -0.96 15.53
N LYS A 277 -20.59 0.18 14.88
CA LYS A 277 -21.76 0.30 13.99
C LYS A 277 -21.64 -0.57 12.75
N LEU A 278 -20.42 -0.70 12.22
CA LEU A 278 -20.13 -1.49 11.01
C LEU A 278 -19.95 -2.97 11.30
N SER A 279 -19.36 -3.32 12.46
CA SER A 279 -19.12 -4.71 12.84
C SER A 279 -18.88 -4.83 14.35
N SER A 280 -19.40 -5.89 14.95
CA SER A 280 -19.08 -6.26 16.34
C SER A 280 -17.61 -6.67 16.52
N ARG A 281 -16.90 -6.97 15.43
CA ARG A 281 -15.49 -7.35 15.43
C ARG A 281 -14.63 -6.15 15.05
N THR A 282 -13.78 -5.70 15.97
CA THR A 282 -12.84 -4.60 15.73
C THR A 282 -11.46 -5.14 15.32
N ASN A 283 -10.73 -4.36 14.52
CA ASN A 283 -9.31 -4.61 14.19
C ASN A 283 -8.36 -3.61 14.90
N GLY A 284 -8.93 -2.71 15.70
CA GLY A 284 -8.28 -1.62 16.43
C GLY A 284 -9.33 -0.60 16.88
N ALA A 285 -8.91 0.46 17.59
CA ALA A 285 -9.82 1.44 18.20
C ALA A 285 -10.76 2.14 17.19
N ASN A 286 -10.32 2.32 15.94
CA ASN A 286 -11.09 3.00 14.87
C ASN A 286 -11.21 2.14 13.60
N GLU A 287 -11.25 0.81 13.74
CA GLU A 287 -11.25 -0.10 12.60
C GLU A 287 -12.27 -1.23 12.78
N ALA A 288 -13.21 -1.33 11.85
CA ALA A 288 -14.21 -2.38 11.79
C ALA A 288 -13.75 -3.52 10.87
N LEU A 289 -13.78 -4.76 11.36
CA LEU A 289 -13.63 -5.95 10.52
C LEU A 289 -14.98 -6.31 9.93
N VAL A 290 -15.27 -5.81 8.73
CA VAL A 290 -16.57 -5.96 8.05
C VAL A 290 -16.80 -7.39 7.59
N ALA A 291 -15.78 -8.02 6.99
CA ALA A 291 -15.87 -9.39 6.50
C ALA A 291 -14.50 -10.09 6.46
N THR A 292 -14.51 -11.42 6.41
CA THR A 292 -13.30 -12.25 6.30
C THR A 292 -13.46 -13.31 5.22
N GLY A 293 -12.34 -13.82 4.72
CA GLY A 293 -12.31 -14.89 3.73
C GLY A 293 -12.30 -14.38 2.28
N LYS A 294 -11.94 -15.28 1.36
CA LYS A 294 -11.85 -15.00 -0.08
C LYS A 294 -13.21 -14.59 -0.65
N GLU A 295 -14.29 -15.14 -0.10
CA GLU A 295 -15.66 -14.92 -0.55
C GLU A 295 -16.11 -13.47 -0.45
N ALA A 296 -15.72 -12.75 0.62
CA ALA A 296 -16.02 -11.33 0.75
C ALA A 296 -15.46 -10.50 -0.42
N PHE A 297 -14.24 -10.80 -0.86
CA PHE A 297 -13.62 -10.12 -1.99
C PHE A 297 -14.24 -10.53 -3.33
N LYS A 298 -14.72 -11.78 -3.47
CA LYS A 298 -15.47 -12.20 -4.66
C LYS A 298 -16.79 -11.44 -4.78
N ARG A 299 -17.54 -11.32 -3.67
CA ARG A 299 -18.77 -10.51 -3.64
C ARG A 299 -18.51 -9.06 -4.03
N LEU A 300 -17.45 -8.43 -3.49
CA LEU A 300 -17.03 -7.09 -3.92
C LEU A 300 -16.74 -7.00 -5.42
N ARG A 301 -16.12 -8.04 -5.99
CA ARG A 301 -15.81 -8.12 -7.42
C ARG A 301 -17.06 -8.26 -8.27
N GLU A 302 -18.00 -9.11 -7.85
CA GLU A 302 -19.29 -9.34 -8.51
C GLU A 302 -20.15 -8.08 -8.53
N VAL A 303 -20.32 -7.42 -7.38
CA VAL A 303 -21.14 -6.20 -7.29
C VAL A 303 -20.53 -4.99 -8.01
N ALA A 304 -19.22 -5.01 -8.30
CA ALA A 304 -18.61 -3.91 -9.04
C ALA A 304 -19.20 -3.75 -10.45
N GLY A 305 -19.60 -4.84 -11.13
CA GLY A 305 -20.19 -4.76 -12.47
C GLY A 305 -19.36 -3.88 -13.42
N THR A 306 -19.99 -2.97 -14.17
CA THR A 306 -19.33 -2.00 -15.05
C THR A 306 -18.31 -1.10 -14.33
N TYR A 307 -18.50 -0.84 -13.03
CA TYR A 307 -17.56 -0.05 -12.24
C TYR A 307 -16.19 -0.75 -12.11
N SER A 308 -16.14 -2.10 -12.18
CA SER A 308 -14.88 -2.85 -12.18
C SER A 308 -13.99 -2.50 -13.37
N VAL A 309 -14.58 -2.34 -14.56
CA VAL A 309 -13.87 -1.96 -15.79
C VAL A 309 -13.18 -0.62 -15.60
N LEU A 310 -13.90 0.36 -15.04
CA LEU A 310 -13.33 1.66 -14.70
C LEU A 310 -12.17 1.53 -13.70
N LEU A 311 -12.38 0.81 -12.59
CA LEU A 311 -11.36 0.65 -11.55
C LEU A 311 -10.10 -0.06 -12.06
N ASP A 312 -10.26 -0.98 -13.03
CA ASP A 312 -9.15 -1.63 -13.74
C ASP A 312 -8.36 -0.63 -14.59
N LEU A 313 -9.04 0.19 -15.40
CA LEU A 313 -8.38 1.22 -16.23
C LEU A 313 -7.63 2.23 -15.36
N LEU A 314 -8.24 2.64 -14.25
CA LEU A 314 -7.68 3.58 -13.27
C LEU A 314 -6.54 2.98 -12.42
N ARG A 315 -6.19 1.70 -12.58
CA ARG A 315 -5.11 1.07 -11.81
C ARG A 315 -5.27 1.27 -10.29
N ALA A 316 -6.52 1.31 -9.81
CA ALA A 316 -6.82 1.66 -8.43
C ALA A 316 -6.20 0.64 -7.47
N HIS A 317 -5.27 1.09 -6.62
CA HIS A 317 -4.51 0.17 -5.75
C HIS A 317 -5.37 -0.73 -4.85
N LYS A 318 -6.53 -0.22 -4.40
CA LYS A 318 -7.51 -1.01 -3.63
C LYS A 318 -8.23 -2.04 -4.48
N TRP A 319 -8.57 -1.70 -5.72
CA TRP A 319 -9.14 -2.66 -6.65
C TRP A 319 -8.16 -3.79 -7.00
N ILE A 320 -6.87 -3.46 -7.12
CA ILE A 320 -5.81 -4.47 -7.26
C ILE A 320 -5.81 -5.45 -6.09
N ASP A 321 -6.04 -5.00 -4.85
CA ASP A 321 -6.14 -5.89 -3.70
C ASP A 321 -7.33 -6.86 -3.82
N VAL A 322 -8.47 -6.42 -4.38
CA VAL A 322 -9.61 -7.29 -4.69
C VAL A 322 -9.24 -8.32 -5.74
N LYS A 323 -8.52 -7.94 -6.80
CA LYS A 323 -8.02 -8.87 -7.83
C LYS A 323 -7.03 -9.87 -7.25
N LEU A 324 -6.06 -9.42 -6.46
CA LEU A 324 -5.12 -10.31 -5.75
C LEU A 324 -5.84 -11.28 -4.83
N ALA A 325 -6.95 -10.87 -4.21
CA ALA A 325 -7.72 -11.75 -3.36
C ALA A 325 -8.50 -12.80 -4.14
N THR A 326 -8.98 -12.48 -5.34
CA THR A 326 -9.95 -13.30 -6.09
C THR A 326 -9.36 -14.10 -7.25
N ASP A 327 -8.25 -13.66 -7.83
CA ASP A 327 -7.60 -14.25 -9.00
C ASP A 327 -6.22 -14.82 -8.63
N ASP A 328 -6.12 -16.15 -8.66
CA ASP A 328 -4.92 -16.86 -8.24
C ASP A 328 -3.78 -16.75 -9.28
N ALA A 329 -4.12 -16.68 -10.57
CA ALA A 329 -3.16 -16.48 -11.64
C ALA A 329 -2.58 -15.06 -11.59
N PHE A 330 -3.45 -14.05 -11.47
CA PHE A 330 -3.03 -12.66 -11.31
C PHE A 330 -2.17 -12.47 -10.07
N ARG A 331 -2.55 -13.08 -8.94
CA ARG A 331 -1.75 -13.04 -7.71
C ARG A 331 -0.39 -13.71 -7.86
N THR A 332 -0.32 -14.82 -8.58
CA THR A 332 0.95 -15.52 -8.85
C THR A 332 1.85 -14.67 -9.75
N ALA A 333 1.31 -14.12 -10.84
CA ALA A 333 2.03 -13.20 -11.71
C ALA A 333 2.49 -11.94 -10.96
N TYR A 334 1.66 -11.39 -10.07
CA TYR A 334 2.02 -10.25 -9.24
C TYR A 334 3.21 -10.57 -8.33
N ARG A 335 3.22 -11.74 -7.69
CA ARG A 335 4.35 -12.19 -6.85
C ARG A 335 5.65 -12.34 -7.65
N LEU A 336 5.56 -12.76 -8.91
CA LEU A 336 6.72 -12.87 -9.80
C LEU A 336 7.28 -11.49 -10.20
N LYS A 337 6.40 -10.49 -10.37
CA LYS A 337 6.81 -9.11 -10.69
C LYS A 337 7.35 -8.35 -9.48
N THR A 338 6.93 -8.71 -8.26
CA THR A 338 7.46 -8.07 -7.06
C THR A 338 8.88 -8.53 -6.77
N LYS A 339 9.82 -7.58 -6.75
CA LYS A 339 11.20 -7.77 -6.29
C LYS A 339 11.22 -8.48 -4.92
N ARG A 340 12.16 -9.41 -4.74
CA ARG A 340 12.38 -10.02 -3.42
C ARG A 340 12.83 -8.93 -2.46
N SER A 341 12.57 -9.14 -1.17
CA SER A 341 13.02 -8.23 -0.11
C SER A 341 14.54 -8.01 -0.19
N ILE A 342 15.30 -9.05 -0.53
CA ILE A 342 16.73 -8.91 -0.75
C ILE A 342 17.10 -8.03 -1.96
N ASP A 343 16.39 -8.08 -3.07
CA ASP A 343 16.70 -7.26 -4.25
C ASP A 343 16.50 -5.78 -3.91
N VAL A 344 15.46 -5.46 -3.14
CA VAL A 344 15.22 -4.10 -2.62
C VAL A 344 16.33 -3.67 -1.65
N LEU A 345 16.83 -4.57 -0.81
CA LEU A 345 17.92 -4.28 0.11
C LEU A 345 19.25 -4.09 -0.62
N ARG A 346 19.52 -4.86 -1.69
CA ARG A 346 20.70 -4.71 -2.55
C ARG A 346 20.73 -3.35 -3.21
N GLU A 347 19.60 -2.92 -3.79
CA GLU A 347 19.48 -1.60 -4.41
C GLU A 347 19.67 -0.45 -3.43
N ALA A 348 19.29 -0.64 -2.17
CA ALA A 348 19.45 0.36 -1.12
C ALA A 348 20.84 0.34 -0.45
N TYR A 349 21.66 -0.67 -0.74
CA TYR A 349 22.97 -0.83 -0.13
C TYR A 349 24.04 -0.16 -1.01
N ASN A 350 24.60 0.94 -0.52
CA ASN A 350 25.64 1.71 -1.21
C ASN A 350 27.07 1.23 -0.88
N GLY A 351 27.21 0.13 -0.12
CA GLY A 351 28.51 -0.45 0.23
C GLY A 351 28.94 -1.55 -0.73
N GLU A 352 30.23 -1.87 -0.75
CA GLU A 352 30.71 -3.07 -1.43
C GLU A 352 30.29 -4.32 -0.65
N ILE A 353 29.66 -5.28 -1.32
CA ILE A 353 29.38 -6.58 -0.71
C ILE A 353 30.73 -7.25 -0.46
N PRO A 354 31.09 -7.58 0.79
CA PRO A 354 32.37 -8.20 1.09
C PRO A 354 32.58 -9.44 0.22
N THR A 355 33.67 -9.45 -0.55
CA THR A 355 34.11 -10.62 -1.30
C THR A 355 34.98 -11.45 -0.35
N GLU A 356 34.67 -12.73 -0.22
CA GLU A 356 35.22 -13.61 0.83
C GLU A 356 36.74 -13.47 1.01
N GLN A 357 37.13 -12.80 2.11
CA GLN A 357 38.28 -13.07 2.98
C GLN A 357 38.25 -12.07 4.15
N SER A 358 37.19 -12.14 4.94
CA SER A 358 37.25 -11.65 6.32
C SER A 358 36.99 -12.90 7.16
N SER A 359 38.05 -13.34 7.83
CA SER A 359 38.10 -14.45 8.78
C SER A 359 36.79 -14.56 9.59
N PRO A 360 36.29 -15.79 9.83
CA PRO A 360 35.07 -15.97 10.60
C PRO A 360 35.25 -15.37 11.99
N ALA A 361 34.55 -14.28 12.28
CA ALA A 361 34.24 -13.93 13.66
C ALA A 361 33.43 -15.11 14.19
N GLU A 362 34.09 -15.90 15.06
CA GLU A 362 33.59 -17.10 15.75
C GLU A 362 32.65 -17.98 14.92
N VAL A 363 33.16 -19.13 14.45
CA VAL A 363 32.27 -20.23 14.04
C VAL A 363 31.45 -20.61 15.27
N ASP A 364 30.25 -20.03 15.40
CA ASP A 364 29.22 -20.46 16.34
C ASP A 364 29.14 -21.99 16.19
N LYS A 365 29.56 -22.73 17.22
CA LYS A 365 29.38 -24.18 17.21
C LYS A 365 27.89 -24.44 17.04
N PRO A 366 27.46 -25.25 16.06
CA PRO A 366 26.04 -25.48 15.82
C PRO A 366 25.40 -26.04 17.09
N GLU A 367 24.38 -25.36 17.60
CA GLU A 367 23.62 -25.79 18.77
C GLU A 367 22.54 -26.81 18.36
N ARG A 368 21.90 -27.43 19.36
CA ARG A 368 20.83 -28.41 19.12
C ARG A 368 19.62 -27.74 18.45
N GLY A 369 19.50 -27.94 17.14
CA GLY A 369 18.44 -27.34 16.31
C GLY A 369 18.96 -26.42 15.20
N ASP A 370 20.28 -26.22 15.12
CA ASP A 370 20.92 -25.55 13.99
C ASP A 370 21.23 -26.52 12.85
N VAL A 371 21.09 -26.02 11.63
CA VAL A 371 21.48 -26.69 10.39
C VAL A 371 22.59 -25.89 9.71
N VAL A 372 23.57 -26.59 9.16
CA VAL A 372 24.62 -25.97 8.36
C VAL A 372 24.25 -26.10 6.88
N VAL A 373 24.08 -24.97 6.19
CA VAL A 373 23.73 -24.92 4.77
C VAL A 373 24.82 -24.16 4.02
N ALA A 374 25.57 -24.85 3.15
CA ALA A 374 26.72 -24.28 2.43
C ALA A 374 27.71 -23.54 3.37
N GLY A 375 28.00 -24.11 4.54
CA GLY A 375 28.89 -23.51 5.53
C GLY A 375 28.31 -22.27 6.23
N VAL A 376 26.99 -22.09 6.21
CA VAL A 376 26.25 -21.08 6.98
C VAL A 376 25.46 -21.81 8.07
N VAL A 377 25.74 -21.51 9.34
CA VAL A 377 24.97 -22.03 10.48
C VAL A 377 23.66 -21.25 10.57
N ALA A 378 22.52 -21.94 10.62
CA ALA A 378 21.20 -21.33 10.69
C ALA A 378 20.25 -22.15 11.56
N SER A 379 19.43 -21.46 12.36
CA SER A 379 18.54 -22.12 13.33
C SER A 379 17.22 -22.53 12.68
N LEU A 380 16.79 -23.78 12.90
CA LEU A 380 15.52 -24.29 12.40
C LEU A 380 14.35 -23.68 13.17
N CYS A 381 13.33 -23.23 12.44
CA CYS A 381 12.14 -22.57 12.98
C CYS A 381 10.87 -23.14 12.35
N LEU A 382 9.86 -23.45 13.18
CA LEU A 382 8.52 -23.80 12.69
C LEU A 382 7.74 -22.53 12.29
N SER A 383 6.90 -22.68 11.27
CA SER A 383 6.08 -21.59 10.73
C SER A 383 4.67 -22.06 10.40
N ASN A 384 3.70 -21.18 10.62
CA ASN A 384 2.29 -21.52 10.52
C ASN A 384 1.82 -21.48 9.05
N GLY A 385 1.21 -22.58 8.59
CA GLY A 385 0.60 -22.73 7.27
C GLY A 385 -0.40 -23.89 7.25
N ARG A 386 -1.31 -23.94 6.26
CA ARG A 386 -2.40 -24.95 6.19
C ARG A 386 -1.93 -26.41 6.35
N GLY A 387 -0.69 -26.72 5.96
CA GLY A 387 -0.08 -28.05 6.12
C GLY A 387 1.21 -28.08 6.95
N GLY A 388 1.49 -27.04 7.76
CA GLY A 388 2.76 -26.89 8.45
C GLY A 388 3.95 -26.56 7.52
N SER A 389 4.91 -25.79 8.02
CA SER A 389 6.13 -25.44 7.30
C SER A 389 7.28 -25.20 8.29
N PHE A 390 8.52 -25.39 7.85
CA PHE A 390 9.71 -25.00 8.60
C PHE A 390 10.69 -24.23 7.71
N CYS A 391 11.64 -23.54 8.32
CA CYS A 391 12.68 -22.77 7.62
C CYS A 391 13.94 -22.72 8.49
N ALA A 392 15.06 -22.33 7.89
CA ALA A 392 16.26 -22.00 8.65
C ALA A 392 16.47 -20.48 8.61
N ARG A 393 16.86 -19.89 9.74
CA ARG A 393 17.08 -18.45 9.89
C ARG A 393 18.46 -18.18 10.46
N ARG A 394 19.20 -17.27 9.82
CA ARG A 394 20.43 -16.68 10.37
C ARG A 394 20.19 -15.20 10.63
N TYR A 395 20.47 -14.78 11.86
CA TYR A 395 20.31 -13.41 12.31
C TYR A 395 21.68 -12.72 12.25
N VAL A 396 21.75 -11.56 11.61
CA VAL A 396 22.95 -10.72 11.56
C VAL A 396 22.57 -9.27 11.79
N ARG A 397 23.47 -8.44 12.34
CA ARG A 397 23.16 -7.03 12.62
C ARG A 397 23.47 -6.12 11.45
N ASP A 398 24.43 -6.51 10.61
CA ASP A 398 24.88 -5.74 9.46
C ASP A 398 24.20 -6.21 8.16
N LEU A 399 23.89 -5.26 7.27
CA LEU A 399 23.28 -5.57 5.98
C LEU A 399 24.29 -6.17 4.99
N GLY A 400 25.53 -5.68 5.00
CA GLY A 400 26.59 -6.19 4.13
C GLY A 400 26.89 -7.66 4.43
N GLU A 401 26.96 -8.02 5.71
CA GLU A 401 27.07 -9.41 6.18
C GLU A 401 25.89 -10.27 5.70
N ALA A 402 24.65 -9.79 5.85
CA ALA A 402 23.46 -10.51 5.37
C ALA A 402 23.50 -10.77 3.86
N LEU A 403 23.97 -9.78 3.09
CA LEU A 403 24.12 -9.88 1.63
C LEU A 403 25.25 -10.83 1.24
N ALA A 404 26.36 -10.87 2.00
CA ALA A 404 27.47 -11.80 1.79
C ALA A 404 27.03 -13.26 2.04
N ILE A 405 26.37 -13.53 3.18
CA ILE A 405 25.77 -14.85 3.48
C ILE A 405 24.83 -15.27 2.36
N THR A 406 24.00 -14.35 1.88
CA THR A 406 23.10 -14.65 0.77
C THR A 406 23.86 -14.98 -0.51
N LYS A 407 24.89 -14.20 -0.88
CA LYS A 407 25.70 -14.47 -2.07
C LYS A 407 26.33 -15.87 -2.02
N LYS A 408 26.80 -16.29 -0.84
CA LYS A 408 27.33 -17.64 -0.59
C LYS A 408 26.27 -18.72 -0.81
N LEU A 409 25.07 -18.54 -0.25
CA LEU A 409 23.93 -19.46 -0.43
C LEU A 409 23.45 -19.52 -1.89
N GLU A 410 23.40 -18.38 -2.60
CA GLU A 410 23.03 -18.33 -4.02
C GLU A 410 24.09 -19.02 -4.90
N SER A 411 25.38 -18.89 -4.57
CA SER A 411 26.48 -19.58 -5.25
C SER A 411 26.40 -21.11 -5.07
N ALA A 412 25.82 -21.57 -3.97
CA ALA A 412 25.51 -22.98 -3.72
C ALA A 412 24.16 -23.45 -4.33
N GLY A 413 23.51 -22.61 -5.15
CA GLY A 413 22.28 -22.95 -5.86
C GLY A 413 20.99 -22.81 -5.04
N PHE A 414 21.05 -22.22 -3.84
CA PHE A 414 19.86 -21.95 -3.03
C PHE A 414 19.21 -20.62 -3.40
N ARG A 415 17.95 -20.42 -2.95
CA ARG A 415 17.20 -19.18 -3.20
C ARG A 415 16.82 -18.48 -1.89
N PRO A 416 17.81 -18.03 -1.08
CA PRO A 416 17.58 -17.39 0.22
C PRO A 416 16.82 -16.06 0.10
N ASN A 417 16.33 -15.50 1.19
CA ASN A 417 15.76 -14.15 1.20
C ASN A 417 16.23 -13.40 2.45
N VAL A 418 16.24 -12.06 2.40
CA VAL A 418 16.65 -11.24 3.56
C VAL A 418 15.55 -10.25 3.87
N TYR A 419 15.16 -10.16 5.14
CA TYR A 419 14.25 -9.13 5.62
C TYR A 419 14.74 -8.56 6.95
N ARG A 420 14.36 -7.31 7.24
CA ARG A 420 14.71 -6.66 8.50
C ARG A 420 13.69 -7.02 9.58
N GLU A 421 14.19 -7.49 10.72
CA GLU A 421 13.43 -7.82 11.92
C GLU A 421 14.07 -7.10 13.11
N HIS A 422 13.43 -6.01 13.57
CA HIS A 422 13.96 -5.13 14.61
C HIS A 422 15.39 -4.61 14.28
N SER A 423 16.37 -4.95 15.12
CA SER A 423 17.78 -4.60 15.00
C SER A 423 18.60 -5.61 14.19
N TYR A 424 17.97 -6.64 13.61
CA TYR A 424 18.63 -7.68 12.83
C TYR A 424 18.14 -7.73 11.38
N TYR A 425 19.01 -8.17 10.48
CA TYR A 425 18.69 -8.73 9.19
C TYR A 425 18.62 -10.25 9.31
N VAL A 426 17.52 -10.82 8.85
CA VAL A 426 17.26 -12.25 8.92
C VAL A 426 17.43 -12.83 7.54
N VAL A 427 18.48 -13.65 7.37
CA VAL A 427 18.67 -14.50 6.20
C VAL A 427 17.80 -15.73 6.37
N TYR A 428 16.89 -15.92 5.43
CA TYR A 428 15.85 -16.94 5.43
C TYR A 428 16.15 -17.98 4.35
N ILE A 429 16.22 -19.25 4.74
CA ILE A 429 16.33 -20.40 3.83
C ILE A 429 15.01 -21.16 3.85
N SER A 430 14.46 -21.40 2.66
CA SER A 430 13.12 -21.94 2.50
C SER A 430 13.03 -23.43 2.80
N MET A 431 11.84 -23.92 3.20
CA MET A 431 11.58 -25.35 3.33
C MET A 431 11.93 -26.13 2.06
N THR A 432 11.63 -25.57 0.89
CA THR A 432 11.90 -26.20 -0.41
C THR A 432 13.39 -26.42 -0.62
N ASP A 433 14.22 -25.43 -0.29
CA ASP A 433 15.68 -25.53 -0.37
C ASP A 433 16.22 -26.56 0.63
N LEU A 434 15.70 -26.56 1.85
CA LEU A 434 16.08 -27.52 2.89
C LEU A 434 15.68 -28.95 2.56
N LEU A 435 14.51 -29.16 1.94
CA LEU A 435 14.07 -30.47 1.47
C LEU A 435 14.99 -31.01 0.37
N ARG A 436 15.28 -30.18 -0.65
CA ARG A 436 16.21 -30.53 -1.73
C ARG A 436 17.61 -30.86 -1.22
N LEU A 437 18.06 -30.15 -0.17
CA LEU A 437 19.33 -30.44 0.48
C LEU A 437 19.27 -31.75 1.26
N ALA A 438 18.22 -31.98 2.05
CA ALA A 438 18.02 -33.21 2.83
C ALA A 438 17.90 -34.47 1.97
N GLU A 439 17.48 -34.35 0.70
CA GLU A 439 17.48 -35.47 -0.25
C GLU A 439 18.90 -35.93 -0.64
N ARG A 440 19.91 -35.08 -0.46
CA ARG A 440 21.29 -35.32 -0.92
C ARG A 440 22.32 -35.32 0.20
N ASP A 441 21.99 -34.71 1.33
CA ASP A 441 22.84 -34.56 2.51
C ASP A 441 22.18 -35.22 3.73
N GLU A 442 22.71 -36.39 4.10
CA GLU A 442 22.20 -37.17 5.24
C GLU A 442 22.41 -36.47 6.59
N ALA A 443 23.44 -35.62 6.73
CA ALA A 443 23.65 -34.87 7.97
C ALA A 443 22.53 -33.83 8.15
N VAL A 444 22.21 -33.07 7.09
CA VAL A 444 21.10 -32.11 7.09
C VAL A 444 19.77 -32.81 7.32
N LYS A 445 19.53 -33.94 6.65
CA LYS A 445 18.32 -34.76 6.83
C LYS A 445 18.15 -35.22 8.27
N ARG A 446 19.22 -35.72 8.89
CA ARG A 446 19.23 -36.17 10.29
C ARG A 446 18.93 -35.03 11.26
N VAL A 447 19.56 -33.86 11.08
CA VAL A 447 19.31 -32.67 11.91
C VAL A 447 17.85 -32.24 11.85
N ILE A 448 17.27 -32.17 10.65
CA ILE A 448 15.86 -31.79 10.46
C ILE A 448 14.94 -32.84 11.10
N ALA A 449 15.21 -34.13 10.90
CA ALA A 449 14.41 -35.21 11.48
C ALA A 449 14.42 -35.16 13.02
N LEU A 450 15.60 -34.99 13.64
CA LEU A 450 15.74 -34.85 15.09
C LEU A 450 15.02 -33.62 15.63
N TYR A 451 15.14 -32.48 14.94
CA TYR A 451 14.43 -31.26 15.30
C TYR A 451 12.90 -31.46 15.25
N LEU A 452 12.37 -32.06 14.17
CA LEU A 452 10.93 -32.31 14.04
C LEU A 452 10.43 -33.31 15.08
N ALA A 453 11.18 -34.37 15.37
CA ALA A 453 10.85 -35.35 16.40
C ALA A 453 10.83 -34.71 17.80
N ASP A 454 11.83 -33.87 18.12
CA ASP A 454 11.84 -33.08 19.37
C ASP A 454 10.62 -32.17 19.47
N LYS A 455 10.26 -31.43 18.41
CA LYS A 455 9.08 -30.56 18.44
C LYS A 455 7.76 -31.31 18.50
N ALA A 456 7.67 -32.52 17.91
CA ALA A 456 6.49 -33.38 18.04
C ALA A 456 6.33 -33.93 19.47
N LYS A 457 7.43 -34.28 20.15
CA LYS A 457 7.39 -34.84 21.51
C LYS A 457 7.32 -33.78 22.61
N ASN A 458 8.22 -32.80 22.56
CA ASN A 458 8.49 -31.85 23.64
C ASN A 458 8.02 -30.42 23.33
N GLY A 459 7.55 -30.14 22.10
CA GLY A 459 7.11 -28.80 21.72
C GLY A 459 5.81 -28.36 22.40
N THR A 460 5.49 -27.07 22.26
CA THR A 460 4.17 -26.53 22.65
C THR A 460 3.04 -27.17 21.83
N PRO A 461 1.75 -27.11 22.25
CA PRO A 461 0.65 -27.70 21.49
C PRO A 461 0.66 -27.29 20.00
N TRP A 462 0.98 -26.03 19.73
CA TRP A 462 1.14 -25.48 18.39
C TRP A 462 2.32 -26.08 17.61
N GLN A 463 3.47 -26.27 18.26
CA GLN A 463 4.66 -26.87 17.63
C GLN A 463 4.44 -28.35 17.32
N ARG A 464 3.77 -29.09 18.22
CA ARG A 464 3.44 -30.51 18.02
C ARG A 464 2.55 -30.69 16.79
N GLU A 465 1.46 -29.93 16.71
CA GLU A 465 0.53 -29.98 15.58
C GLU A 465 1.24 -29.71 14.23
N ILE A 466 2.14 -28.73 14.18
CA ILE A 466 2.88 -28.40 12.97
C ILE A 466 3.91 -29.48 12.62
N ALA A 467 4.69 -29.94 13.60
CA ALA A 467 5.72 -30.96 13.38
C ALA A 467 5.09 -32.25 12.87
N GLU A 468 3.98 -32.70 13.45
CA GLU A 468 3.24 -33.88 13.00
C GLU A 468 2.71 -33.73 11.57
N LYS A 469 2.15 -32.56 11.22
CA LYS A 469 1.71 -32.29 9.83
C LYS A 469 2.87 -32.38 8.83
N ILE A 470 4.04 -31.87 9.20
CA ILE A 470 5.24 -31.92 8.35
C ILE A 470 5.72 -33.37 8.20
N LEU A 471 5.83 -34.12 9.31
CA LEU A 471 6.28 -35.52 9.31
C LEU A 471 5.34 -36.42 8.48
N LYS A 472 4.02 -36.22 8.58
CA LYS A 472 3.03 -36.91 7.73
C LYS A 472 3.20 -36.61 6.24
N ARG A 473 3.57 -35.37 5.90
CA ARG A 473 3.73 -34.94 4.50
C ARG A 473 5.08 -35.35 3.90
N HIS A 474 6.11 -35.50 4.74
CA HIS A 474 7.47 -35.81 4.31
C HIS A 474 8.02 -37.04 5.05
N PRO A 475 7.65 -38.26 4.62
CA PRO A 475 8.07 -39.51 5.26
C PRO A 475 9.58 -39.72 5.31
N LEU A 476 10.37 -39.01 4.50
CA LEU A 476 11.84 -39.06 4.51
C LEU A 476 12.46 -38.70 5.88
N PHE A 477 11.71 -38.05 6.77
CA PHE A 477 12.13 -37.72 8.13
C PHE A 477 11.67 -38.72 9.20
N LEU A 478 10.89 -39.73 8.84
CA LEU A 478 10.39 -40.77 9.77
C LEU A 478 11.42 -41.89 10.01
N PHE A 479 12.36 -42.11 9.09
CA PHE A 479 13.22 -43.30 9.05
C PHE A 479 14.39 -43.34 10.05
N ASN A 480 14.54 -42.35 10.95
CA ASN A 480 15.69 -42.30 11.87
C ASN A 480 15.32 -42.18 13.36
N ILE A 481 14.07 -42.47 13.74
CA ILE A 481 13.61 -42.37 15.15
C ILE A 481 13.98 -43.63 15.97
N GLY A 482 14.57 -44.65 15.33
CA GLY A 482 14.78 -45.99 15.92
C GLY A 482 16.17 -46.34 16.46
N GLN A 483 17.20 -45.48 16.38
CA GLN A 483 18.52 -45.78 16.94
C GLN A 483 19.12 -44.57 17.67
N HIS A 484 19.57 -44.82 18.90
CA HIS A 484 20.05 -43.87 19.93
C HIS A 484 18.99 -43.29 20.88
N VAL A 485 18.33 -44.18 21.61
CA VAL A 485 18.27 -44.09 23.08
C VAL A 485 19.15 -45.23 23.60
N ILE A 486 20.36 -44.88 24.06
CA ILE A 486 21.03 -45.24 25.32
C ILE A 486 22.12 -44.19 25.48
#